data_AF-A0A7W1DBF0-F1
#
_entry.id   AF-A0A7W1DBF0-F1
#
_cell.length_a   1.000
_cell.length_b   1.000
_cell.length_c   1.000
_cell.angle_alpha   90.00
_cell.angle_beta   90.00
_cell.angle_gamma   90.00
#
_symmetry.space_group_name_H-M   'P 1'
#
loop_
_entity.id
_entity.type
_entity.pdbx_description
1 polymer ?
#
loop_
_entity_poly.entity_id
_entity_poly.type
_entity_poly.pdbx_seq_one_letter_code
_entity_poly.pdbx_strand_id
1 'polypeptide(L)'
;MKKCQNCNYENDSTMNFCLECGTPLTASPLSDAKTEYLPVNLQSIPTVLLPKNKSRKYFWIFGGLASLLILVLLGIVGALFLANKLDKENTVFKTPTPAVSPTRKSSPMPQKSVGVYSSNASAETPEIEVNVSPNPNFTPPDKPTMRGVFNVKADKNWQLSNLDVVGGEKFVLLALGKIDLREIEKGVSAEGIADQKYQSRRLFAEFPTGALLMRTRYADGKYSKISAVATKKASGVWQNAPDERGKLEFCINDNASAGNGGEFVVSLVAFEK
;
A
#
# COMPACT_ATOMS: atom_id res chain seq x y z
N MET A 1 -39.29 -24.44 -11.37
CA MET A 1 -38.19 -24.03 -12.27
C MET A 1 -38.14 -22.52 -12.37
N LYS A 2 -36.94 -21.93 -12.49
CA LYS A 2 -36.72 -20.48 -12.67
C LYS A 2 -36.08 -20.22 -14.03
N LYS A 3 -36.64 -19.32 -14.82
CA LYS A 3 -36.07 -18.93 -16.11
C LYS A 3 -35.15 -17.72 -15.93
N CYS A 4 -33.91 -17.80 -16.42
CA CYS A 4 -32.99 -16.68 -16.35
C CYS A 4 -33.47 -15.53 -17.26
N GLN A 5 -33.61 -14.33 -16.72
CA GLN A 5 -34.03 -13.16 -17.51
C GLN A 5 -32.97 -12.69 -18.52
N ASN A 6 -31.71 -13.09 -18.35
CA ASN A 6 -30.61 -12.69 -19.23
C ASN A 6 -30.45 -13.64 -20.43
N CYS A 7 -30.43 -14.96 -20.21
CA CYS A 7 -30.16 -15.95 -21.27
C CYS A 7 -31.33 -16.90 -21.57
N ASN A 8 -32.48 -16.75 -20.90
CA ASN A 8 -33.64 -17.62 -21.03
C ASN A 8 -33.43 -19.11 -20.68
N TYR A 9 -32.30 -19.49 -20.10
CA TYR A 9 -32.07 -20.86 -19.62
C TYR A 9 -32.97 -21.21 -18.43
N GLU A 10 -33.50 -22.43 -18.41
CA GLU A 10 -34.36 -22.94 -17.34
C GLU A 10 -33.52 -23.64 -16.27
N ASN A 11 -33.54 -23.08 -15.06
CA ASN A 11 -32.78 -23.56 -13.92
C ASN A 11 -33.72 -24.21 -12.91
N ASP A 12 -33.16 -25.08 -12.07
CA ASP A 12 -33.87 -25.59 -10.90
C ASP A 12 -34.30 -24.44 -9.97
N SER A 13 -35.47 -24.56 -9.33
CA SER A 13 -35.99 -23.54 -8.41
C SER A 13 -35.11 -23.28 -7.19
N THR A 14 -34.26 -24.24 -6.80
CA THR A 14 -33.31 -24.12 -5.69
C THR A 14 -32.05 -23.31 -6.04
N MET A 15 -31.81 -23.06 -7.33
CA MET A 15 -30.63 -22.32 -7.77
C MET A 15 -30.78 -20.81 -7.49
N ASN A 16 -29.67 -20.23 -7.00
CA ASN A 16 -29.53 -18.79 -6.77
C ASN A 16 -28.91 -18.05 -7.95
N PHE A 17 -28.24 -18.77 -8.85
CA PHE A 17 -27.56 -18.25 -10.03
C PHE A 17 -27.87 -19.13 -11.23
N CYS A 18 -27.87 -18.53 -12.43
CA CYS A 18 -28.06 -19.28 -13.66
C CYS A 18 -26.82 -20.14 -13.96
N LEU A 19 -27.03 -21.43 -14.25
CA LEU A 19 -25.94 -22.37 -14.57
C LEU A 19 -25.24 -22.05 -15.90
N GLU A 20 -25.92 -21.39 -16.85
CA GLU A 20 -25.33 -21.01 -18.14
C GLU A 20 -24.56 -19.69 -18.09
N CYS A 21 -25.13 -18.65 -17.46
CA CYS A 21 -24.57 -17.29 -17.56
C CYS A 21 -24.18 -16.65 -16.22
N GLY A 22 -24.33 -17.36 -15.10
CA GLY A 22 -23.96 -16.85 -13.76
C GLY A 22 -24.82 -15.69 -13.24
N THR A 23 -25.82 -15.24 -14.00
CA THR A 23 -26.70 -14.13 -13.58
C THR A 23 -27.51 -14.56 -12.36
N PRO A 24 -27.56 -13.74 -11.28
CA PRO A 24 -28.36 -14.06 -10.11
C PRO A 24 -29.83 -14.21 -10.49
N LEU A 25 -30.42 -15.33 -10.09
CA LEU A 25 -31.84 -15.60 -10.29
C LEU A 25 -32.57 -14.95 -9.13
N THR A 26 -33.01 -13.70 -9.31
CA THR A 26 -33.77 -12.94 -8.31
C THR A 26 -34.88 -13.84 -7.76
N ALA A 27 -34.83 -14.13 -6.47
CA ALA A 27 -35.87 -14.93 -5.83
C ALA A 27 -37.18 -14.19 -6.07
N SER A 28 -38.11 -14.82 -6.79
CA SER A 28 -39.46 -14.30 -6.95
C SER A 28 -39.98 -14.01 -5.53
N PRO A 29 -40.35 -12.76 -5.21
CA PRO A 29 -41.08 -12.51 -3.98
C PRO A 29 -42.38 -13.30 -4.11
N LEU A 30 -42.49 -14.40 -3.36
CA LEU A 30 -43.76 -15.10 -3.21
C LEU A 30 -44.74 -14.09 -2.61
N SER A 31 -45.65 -13.63 -3.45
CA SER A 31 -46.81 -12.86 -3.08
C SER A 31 -47.69 -13.70 -2.14
N ASP A 32 -48.25 -13.01 -1.16
CA ASP A 32 -49.41 -13.39 -0.34
C ASP A 32 -49.16 -14.29 0.87
N ALA A 33 -48.42 -13.74 1.83
CA ALA A 33 -48.87 -13.80 3.22
C ALA A 33 -48.83 -12.38 3.79
N LYS A 34 -50.02 -11.85 4.10
CA LYS A 34 -50.23 -10.63 4.89
C LYS A 34 -49.70 -10.88 6.30
N THR A 35 -48.39 -10.79 6.47
CA THR A 35 -47.75 -10.72 7.78
C THR A 35 -47.84 -9.28 8.25
N GLU A 36 -48.72 -9.08 9.23
CA GLU A 36 -48.77 -7.89 10.06
C GLU A 36 -47.34 -7.58 10.57
N TYR A 37 -46.78 -6.47 10.10
CA TYR A 37 -45.46 -6.01 10.49
C TYR A 37 -45.52 -5.60 11.96
N LEU A 38 -45.17 -6.52 12.86
CA LEU A 38 -44.61 -6.13 14.14
C LEU A 38 -43.27 -5.42 13.84
N PRO A 39 -43.01 -4.24 14.42
CA PRO A 39 -41.75 -3.56 14.23
C PRO A 39 -40.62 -4.47 14.70
N VAL A 40 -39.85 -4.99 13.73
CA VAL A 40 -38.62 -5.72 14.01
C VAL A 40 -37.67 -4.72 14.67
N ASN A 41 -37.53 -4.87 15.98
CA ASN A 41 -36.57 -4.14 16.77
C ASN A 41 -35.16 -4.53 16.30
N LEU A 42 -34.54 -3.62 15.56
CA LEU A 42 -33.19 -3.70 14.99
C LEU A 42 -32.10 -3.53 16.09
N GLN A 43 -32.25 -4.21 17.23
CA GLN A 43 -31.40 -4.03 18.43
C GLN A 43 -30.43 -5.17 18.74
N SER A 44 -30.25 -6.17 17.88
CA SER A 44 -29.29 -7.25 18.19
C SER A 44 -28.56 -7.81 16.97
N ILE A 45 -28.04 -6.93 16.12
CA ILE A 45 -26.75 -7.27 15.51
C ILE A 45 -25.75 -7.25 16.68
N PRO A 46 -25.06 -8.35 17.01
CA PRO A 46 -23.97 -8.29 17.97
C PRO A 46 -23.00 -7.27 17.41
N THR A 47 -22.99 -6.10 18.06
CA THR A 47 -21.99 -5.08 17.82
C THR A 47 -20.69 -5.77 18.15
N VAL A 48 -19.97 -6.20 17.12
CA VAL A 48 -18.56 -6.58 17.25
C VAL A 48 -17.94 -5.37 17.92
N LEU A 49 -17.59 -5.55 19.19
CA LEU A 49 -17.11 -4.50 20.06
C LEU A 49 -15.80 -4.00 19.47
N LEU A 50 -15.91 -3.02 18.58
CA LEU A 50 -14.78 -2.21 18.17
C LEU A 50 -14.17 -1.68 19.48
N PRO A 51 -12.89 -1.94 19.75
CA PRO A 51 -12.26 -1.41 20.96
C PRO A 51 -12.41 0.10 20.93
N LYS A 52 -13.22 0.62 21.87
CA LYS A 52 -13.46 2.03 22.09
C LYS A 52 -12.14 2.67 22.48
N ASN A 53 -11.39 3.13 21.47
CA ASN A 53 -10.09 3.76 21.64
C ASN A 53 -10.24 5.03 22.47
N LYS A 54 -9.84 4.94 23.75
CA LYS A 54 -9.94 5.96 24.77
C LYS A 54 -8.72 6.89 24.72
N SER A 55 -8.40 7.48 23.57
CA SER A 55 -7.19 8.32 23.38
C SER A 55 -7.42 9.83 23.47
N ARG A 56 -8.63 10.30 23.83
CA ARG A 56 -8.92 11.74 23.85
C ARG A 56 -8.28 12.57 24.98
N LYS A 57 -7.59 11.97 25.95
CA LYS A 57 -7.05 12.72 27.10
C LYS A 57 -5.67 13.36 26.87
N TYR A 58 -4.89 12.91 25.89
CA TYR A 58 -3.54 13.48 25.65
C TYR A 58 -3.52 14.67 24.68
N PHE A 59 -4.58 14.87 23.88
CA PHE A 59 -4.59 15.91 22.85
C PHE A 59 -4.56 17.34 23.44
N TRP A 60 -5.12 17.55 24.64
CA TRP A 60 -5.09 18.84 25.32
C TRP A 60 -3.72 19.20 25.93
N ILE A 61 -2.96 18.20 26.38
CA ILE A 61 -1.66 18.43 27.03
C ILE A 61 -0.60 18.77 25.96
N PHE A 62 -0.58 18.05 24.83
CA PHE A 62 0.35 18.33 23.75
C PHE A 62 0.00 19.61 22.97
N GLY A 63 -1.28 19.95 22.84
CA GLY A 63 -1.71 21.21 22.21
C GLY A 63 -1.25 22.45 22.98
N GLY A 64 -1.27 22.40 24.32
CA GLY A 64 -0.79 23.50 25.16
C GLY A 64 0.71 23.74 25.03
N LEU A 65 1.52 22.66 25.03
CA LEU A 65 2.98 22.77 24.92
C LEU A 65 3.43 23.27 23.55
N ALA A 66 2.79 22.81 22.47
CA ALA A 66 3.08 23.27 21.11
C ALA A 66 2.72 24.76 20.92
N SER A 67 1.58 25.20 21.46
CA SER A 67 1.17 26.61 21.40
C SER A 67 2.16 27.53 22.14
N LEU A 68 2.64 27.11 23.31
CA LEU A 68 3.65 27.88 24.07
C LEU A 68 4.97 27.99 23.30
N LEU A 69 5.45 26.89 22.69
CA LEU A 69 6.66 26.88 21.88
C LEU A 69 6.55 27.82 20.67
N ILE A 70 5.40 27.85 20.01
CA ILE A 70 5.14 28.76 18.88
C ILE A 70 5.18 30.23 19.33
N LEU A 71 4.58 30.57 20.48
CA LEU A 71 4.60 31.94 21.01
C LEU A 71 6.03 32.39 21.37
N VAL A 72 6.85 31.50 21.95
CA VAL A 72 8.26 31.81 22.27
C VAL A 72 9.06 32.04 20.99
N LEU A 73 8.88 31.19 19.96
CA LEU A 73 9.59 31.36 18.68
C LEU A 73 9.19 32.66 17.97
N LEU A 74 7.90 33.01 17.96
CA LEU A 74 7.43 34.28 17.38
C LEU A 74 7.99 35.49 18.13
N GLY A 75 8.12 35.42 19.46
CA GLY A 75 8.75 36.46 20.26
C GLY A 75 10.22 36.67 19.91
N ILE A 76 10.99 35.59 19.76
CA ILE A 76 12.41 35.65 19.40
C ILE A 76 12.60 36.23 17.99
N VAL A 77 11.80 35.78 17.01
CA VAL A 77 11.86 36.30 15.64
C VAL A 77 11.47 37.78 15.59
N GLY A 78 10.43 38.19 16.34
CA GLY A 78 10.03 39.58 16.45
C GLY A 78 11.12 40.48 17.03
N ALA A 79 11.80 40.03 18.10
CA ALA A 79 12.90 40.78 18.72
C ALA A 79 14.10 40.95 17.77
N LEU A 80 14.48 39.89 17.04
CA LEU A 80 15.56 39.97 16.04
C LEU A 80 15.21 40.91 14.87
N PHE A 81 13.94 40.93 14.45
CA PHE A 81 13.48 41.84 13.39
C PHE A 81 13.53 43.31 13.84
N LEU A 82 13.16 43.60 15.09
CA LEU A 82 13.25 44.93 15.68
C LEU A 82 14.71 45.40 15.85
N ALA A 83 15.61 44.53 16.29
CA ALA A 83 17.04 44.86 16.43
C ALA A 83 17.68 45.23 15.08
N ASN A 84 17.44 44.43 14.03
CA ASN A 84 17.96 44.70 12.68
C ASN A 84 17.40 45.99 12.05
N LYS A 85 16.23 46.46 12.49
CA LYS A 85 15.64 47.70 11.96
C LYS A 85 16.27 48.96 12.57
N LEU A 86 16.85 48.86 13.77
CA LEU A 86 17.51 49.98 14.44
C LEU A 86 18.96 50.20 13.98
N ASP A 87 19.64 49.15 13.51
CA ASP A 87 21.02 49.28 12.99
C ASP A 87 21.11 49.95 11.61
N LYS A 88 19.98 50.08 10.89
CA LYS A 88 19.96 50.61 9.52
C LYS A 88 19.96 52.13 9.38
N GLU A 89 19.95 52.90 10.47
CA GLU A 89 19.91 54.37 10.41
C GLU A 89 21.28 55.06 10.55
N ASN A 90 22.38 54.32 10.79
CA ASN A 90 23.70 54.91 11.03
C ASN A 90 24.79 54.45 10.04
N THR A 91 24.58 54.60 8.73
CA THR A 91 25.68 54.51 7.75
C THR A 91 25.66 55.67 6.76
N VAL A 92 26.19 56.79 7.23
CA VAL A 92 26.63 57.95 6.45
C VAL A 92 28.08 57.71 5.97
N PHE A 93 28.27 57.82 4.64
CA PHE A 93 29.51 58.06 3.88
C PHE A 93 30.72 57.12 3.98
N LYS A 94 31.07 56.52 2.82
CA LYS A 94 32.39 56.60 2.10
C LYS A 94 32.29 55.79 0.78
N THR A 95 32.31 56.46 -0.36
CA THR A 95 33.45 56.67 -1.31
C THR A 95 33.85 55.41 -2.11
N PRO A 96 34.01 55.49 -3.46
CA PRO A 96 34.12 54.31 -4.32
C PRO A 96 35.56 53.90 -4.71
N THR A 97 35.71 52.62 -5.11
CA THR A 97 36.70 52.04 -6.07
C THR A 97 38.12 51.74 -5.51
N PRO A 98 38.91 50.74 -6.00
CA PRO A 98 38.79 49.87 -7.19
C PRO A 98 38.84 48.34 -6.99
N ALA A 99 38.57 47.68 -8.12
CA ALA A 99 38.68 46.27 -8.45
C ALA A 99 40.08 45.65 -8.24
N VAL A 100 40.10 44.42 -7.70
CA VAL A 100 41.20 43.46 -7.86
C VAL A 100 40.62 42.05 -7.97
N SER A 101 40.93 41.36 -9.08
CA SER A 101 40.68 39.94 -9.33
C SER A 101 41.55 39.04 -8.44
N PRO A 102 41.05 37.87 -7.98
CA PRO A 102 41.93 36.81 -7.49
C PRO A 102 42.04 35.64 -8.46
N THR A 103 43.31 35.35 -8.75
CA THR A 103 43.89 34.23 -9.47
C THR A 103 43.49 32.87 -8.88
N ARG A 104 43.11 31.95 -9.77
CA ARG A 104 42.80 30.53 -9.53
C ARG A 104 44.10 29.79 -9.16
N LYS A 105 44.17 29.19 -7.97
CA LYS A 105 45.28 28.31 -7.55
C LYS A 105 44.76 26.89 -7.43
N SER A 106 45.15 26.04 -8.38
CA SER A 106 44.89 24.61 -8.42
C SER A 106 45.90 23.87 -7.54
N SER A 107 45.41 23.07 -6.59
CA SER A 107 46.19 22.09 -5.84
C SER A 107 45.87 20.66 -6.31
N PRO A 108 46.86 19.76 -6.39
CA PRO A 108 46.68 18.37 -6.77
C PRO A 108 46.24 17.49 -5.58
N MET A 109 45.30 16.59 -5.83
CA MET A 109 44.87 15.56 -4.87
C MET A 109 45.78 14.32 -4.96
N PRO A 110 46.11 13.64 -3.84
CA PRO A 110 46.84 12.38 -3.85
C PRO A 110 45.92 11.21 -4.20
N GLN A 111 46.30 10.40 -5.19
CA GLN A 111 45.67 9.11 -5.48
C GLN A 111 46.01 8.13 -4.36
N LYS A 112 44.99 7.73 -3.60
CA LYS A 112 45.07 6.65 -2.62
C LYS A 112 44.84 5.31 -3.34
N SER A 113 45.88 4.49 -3.32
CA SER A 113 45.92 3.12 -3.86
C SER A 113 44.83 2.24 -3.25
N VAL A 114 43.98 1.69 -4.12
CA VAL A 114 43.01 0.65 -3.79
C VAL A 114 43.75 -0.69 -3.75
N GLY A 115 43.80 -1.30 -2.57
CA GLY A 115 44.27 -2.67 -2.40
C GLY A 115 43.26 -3.64 -2.99
N VAL A 116 43.70 -4.37 -4.02
CA VAL A 116 43.02 -5.53 -4.59
C VAL A 116 43.17 -6.68 -3.60
N TYR A 117 42.12 -6.99 -2.85
CA TYR A 117 41.99 -8.28 -2.20
C TYR A 117 41.20 -9.20 -3.12
N SER A 118 41.97 -9.99 -3.88
CA SER A 118 41.51 -11.14 -4.63
C SER A 118 41.34 -12.31 -3.67
N SER A 119 40.12 -12.57 -3.23
CA SER A 119 39.75 -13.84 -2.58
C SER A 119 38.94 -14.67 -3.56
N ASN A 120 39.65 -15.54 -4.28
CA ASN A 120 39.07 -16.72 -4.93
C ASN A 120 38.44 -17.61 -3.86
N ALA A 121 37.13 -17.70 -3.87
CA ALA A 121 36.38 -18.81 -3.28
C ALA A 121 35.31 -19.21 -4.29
N SER A 122 35.71 -20.06 -5.24
CA SER A 122 34.81 -20.84 -6.08
C SER A 122 34.00 -21.76 -5.17
N ALA A 123 32.80 -21.33 -4.81
CA ALA A 123 31.72 -22.23 -4.47
C ALA A 123 30.96 -22.49 -5.77
N GLU A 124 31.06 -23.72 -6.28
CA GLU A 124 30.23 -24.23 -7.37
C GLU A 124 28.75 -23.94 -7.04
N THR A 125 28.18 -23.01 -7.79
CA THR A 125 26.75 -22.75 -7.79
C THR A 125 26.16 -23.69 -8.82
N PRO A 126 25.30 -24.66 -8.46
CA PRO A 126 24.63 -25.49 -9.45
C PRO A 126 23.67 -24.61 -10.25
N GLU A 127 24.07 -24.27 -11.49
CA GLU A 127 23.19 -23.71 -12.51
C GLU A 127 22.16 -24.79 -12.89
N ILE A 128 21.02 -24.75 -12.21
CA ILE A 128 19.80 -25.36 -12.71
C ILE A 128 19.03 -24.25 -13.43
N GLU A 129 19.39 -23.96 -14.67
CA GLU A 129 18.52 -23.24 -15.60
C GLU A 129 17.36 -24.15 -16.00
N VAL A 130 16.34 -24.25 -15.14
CA VAL A 130 15.04 -24.74 -15.62
C VAL A 130 14.38 -23.58 -16.38
N ASN A 131 14.67 -23.51 -17.68
CA ASN A 131 13.92 -22.69 -18.63
C ASN A 131 12.51 -23.29 -18.82
N VAL A 132 11.68 -23.25 -17.77
CA VAL A 132 10.25 -23.46 -17.89
C VAL A 132 9.69 -22.15 -18.43
N SER A 133 9.49 -22.09 -19.75
CA SER A 133 8.64 -21.06 -20.33
C SER A 133 7.31 -21.10 -19.56
N PRO A 134 6.96 -20.05 -18.79
CA PRO A 134 5.84 -20.12 -17.87
C PRO A 134 4.57 -20.31 -18.71
N ASN A 135 3.95 -21.49 -18.58
CA ASN A 135 2.68 -21.78 -19.21
C ASN A 135 1.67 -20.71 -18.74
N PRO A 136 1.13 -19.86 -19.63
CA PRO A 136 0.26 -18.76 -19.25
C PRO A 136 -1.04 -19.32 -18.63
N ASN A 137 -1.18 -19.18 -17.31
CA ASN A 137 -2.19 -19.90 -16.53
C ASN A 137 -3.56 -19.17 -16.44
N PHE A 138 -3.81 -18.17 -17.29
CA PHE A 138 -5.13 -17.53 -17.42
C PHE A 138 -5.26 -16.69 -18.70
N THR A 139 -6.50 -16.54 -19.19
CA THR A 139 -6.86 -15.60 -20.26
C THR A 139 -6.82 -14.15 -19.73
N PRO A 140 -6.24 -13.19 -20.47
CA PRO A 140 -6.31 -11.78 -20.09
C PRO A 140 -7.77 -11.34 -19.84
N PRO A 141 -8.06 -10.63 -18.74
CA PRO A 141 -9.42 -10.19 -18.48
C PRO A 141 -9.84 -9.04 -19.39
N ASP A 142 -11.09 -9.07 -19.84
CA ASP A 142 -11.70 -7.99 -20.63
C ASP A 142 -12.46 -6.98 -19.75
N LYS A 143 -12.80 -7.36 -18.52
CA LYS A 143 -13.51 -6.52 -17.54
C LYS A 143 -12.81 -6.57 -16.19
N PRO A 144 -12.76 -5.46 -15.44
CA PRO A 144 -12.18 -5.47 -14.10
C PRO A 144 -13.13 -6.17 -13.12
N THR A 145 -12.57 -6.68 -12.02
CA THR A 145 -13.36 -7.02 -10.84
C THR A 145 -13.89 -5.74 -10.21
N MET A 146 -15.21 -5.54 -10.26
CA MET A 146 -15.83 -4.33 -9.70
C MET A 146 -15.72 -4.26 -8.19
N ARG A 147 -15.88 -5.40 -7.51
CA ARG A 147 -15.70 -5.56 -6.07
C ARG A 147 -15.15 -6.94 -5.79
N GLY A 148 -14.14 -7.02 -4.94
CA GLY A 148 -13.56 -8.31 -4.58
C GLY A 148 -12.85 -8.27 -3.24
N VAL A 149 -12.64 -9.44 -2.67
CA VAL A 149 -11.93 -9.63 -1.41
C VAL A 149 -10.91 -10.74 -1.58
N PHE A 150 -9.71 -10.56 -1.03
CA PHE A 150 -8.64 -11.55 -1.07
C PHE A 150 -7.86 -11.57 0.25
N ASN A 151 -7.53 -12.77 0.74
CA ASN A 151 -6.74 -12.94 1.96
C ASN A 151 -5.27 -13.17 1.61
N VAL A 152 -4.39 -12.33 2.16
CA VAL A 152 -2.95 -12.38 1.95
C VAL A 152 -2.29 -12.90 3.23
N LYS A 153 -1.79 -14.14 3.17
CA LYS A 153 -1.12 -14.77 4.33
C LYS A 153 0.32 -14.29 4.46
N ALA A 154 0.78 -14.11 5.71
CA ALA A 154 2.10 -13.58 5.99
C ALA A 154 3.25 -14.58 5.79
N ASP A 155 2.94 -15.88 5.79
CA ASP A 155 3.88 -16.99 5.66
C ASP A 155 4.13 -17.40 4.20
N LYS A 156 3.47 -16.74 3.25
CA LYS A 156 3.56 -17.03 1.82
C LYS A 156 4.31 -15.93 1.08
N ASN A 157 4.92 -16.33 -0.03
CA ASN A 157 5.49 -15.42 -1.02
C ASN A 157 4.37 -14.69 -1.79
N TRP A 158 4.64 -14.32 -3.03
CA TRP A 158 3.62 -13.79 -3.94
C TRP A 158 2.40 -14.71 -4.06
N GLN A 159 1.22 -14.12 -3.85
CA GLN A 159 -0.07 -14.79 -3.83
C GLN A 159 -0.95 -14.20 -4.93
N LEU A 160 -1.21 -15.01 -5.97
CA LEU A 160 -2.07 -14.63 -7.07
C LEU A 160 -3.53 -14.61 -6.60
N SER A 161 -4.18 -13.47 -6.76
CA SER A 161 -5.60 -13.31 -6.44
C SER A 161 -6.49 -13.66 -7.62
N ASN A 162 -7.79 -13.72 -7.35
CA ASN A 162 -8.84 -13.77 -8.36
C ASN A 162 -9.33 -12.37 -8.79
N LEU A 163 -8.63 -11.29 -8.40
CA LEU A 163 -9.01 -9.91 -8.71
C LEU A 163 -8.47 -9.52 -10.09
N ASP A 164 -9.38 -9.45 -11.05
CA ASP A 164 -9.09 -9.04 -12.42
C ASP A 164 -8.96 -7.52 -12.53
N VAL A 165 -7.97 -7.08 -13.29
CA VAL A 165 -7.68 -5.68 -13.53
C VAL A 165 -7.46 -5.42 -15.02
N VAL A 166 -7.95 -4.27 -15.50
CA VAL A 166 -7.82 -3.87 -16.92
C VAL A 166 -7.29 -2.44 -17.03
N GLY A 167 -6.83 -2.09 -18.23
CA GLY A 167 -6.03 -0.89 -18.44
C GLY A 167 -6.75 0.42 -18.16
N GLY A 168 -6.05 1.34 -17.50
CA GLY A 168 -6.52 2.69 -17.17
C GLY A 168 -7.64 2.77 -16.13
N GLU A 169 -8.08 1.66 -15.55
CA GLU A 169 -9.07 1.63 -14.47
C GLU A 169 -8.51 2.15 -13.15
N LYS A 170 -9.39 2.71 -12.32
CA LYS A 170 -9.07 3.21 -10.98
C LYS A 170 -9.67 2.29 -9.92
N PHE A 171 -8.90 2.03 -8.88
CA PHE A 171 -9.25 1.14 -7.79
C PHE A 171 -9.01 1.80 -6.44
N VAL A 172 -9.88 1.51 -5.47
CA VAL A 172 -9.57 1.66 -4.05
C VAL A 172 -9.23 0.29 -3.50
N LEU A 173 -8.09 0.19 -2.84
CA LEU A 173 -7.75 -0.98 -2.03
C LEU A 173 -7.82 -0.60 -0.54
N LEU A 174 -8.41 -1.48 0.25
CA LEU A 174 -8.43 -1.41 1.70
C LEU A 174 -7.85 -2.71 2.25
N ALA A 175 -6.77 -2.60 3.02
CA ALA A 175 -6.15 -3.74 3.69
C ALA A 175 -6.52 -3.72 5.17
N LEU A 176 -7.20 -4.77 5.63
CA LEU A 176 -7.57 -4.95 7.04
C LEU A 176 -6.78 -6.10 7.64
N GLY A 177 -6.63 -6.10 8.96
CA GLY A 177 -5.92 -7.16 9.68
C GLY A 177 -4.52 -6.74 10.12
N LYS A 178 -3.81 -7.72 10.66
CA LYS A 178 -2.46 -7.59 11.22
C LYS A 178 -1.70 -8.88 10.99
N ILE A 179 -0.39 -8.76 10.83
CA ILE A 179 0.51 -9.90 10.71
C ILE A 179 1.55 -9.89 11.83
N ASP A 180 2.10 -11.07 12.10
CA ASP A 180 3.21 -11.26 13.02
C ASP A 180 4.46 -11.60 12.20
N LEU A 181 5.47 -10.75 12.27
CA LEU A 181 6.77 -11.00 11.66
C LEU A 181 7.64 -11.74 12.66
N ARG A 182 8.01 -12.98 12.31
CA ARG A 182 8.82 -13.84 13.17
C ARG A 182 10.12 -13.13 13.57
N GLU A 183 10.40 -13.13 14.87
CA GLU A 183 11.60 -12.55 15.51
C GLU A 183 11.72 -11.01 15.39
N ILE A 184 10.69 -10.34 14.86
CA ILE A 184 10.68 -8.88 14.68
C ILE A 184 9.61 -8.27 15.59
N GLU A 185 8.34 -8.42 15.22
CA GLU A 185 7.24 -7.69 15.84
C GLU A 185 5.91 -8.39 15.57
N LYS A 186 5.01 -8.34 16.55
CA LYS A 186 3.64 -8.83 16.42
C LYS A 186 2.69 -7.70 16.10
N GLY A 187 1.65 -7.99 15.33
CA GLY A 187 0.56 -7.06 15.08
C GLY A 187 0.90 -5.91 14.11
N VAL A 188 1.81 -6.18 13.17
CA VAL A 188 2.27 -5.27 12.11
C VAL A 188 1.13 -4.98 11.13
N SER A 189 0.95 -3.71 10.78
CA SER A 189 -0.06 -3.25 9.83
C SER A 189 0.43 -3.38 8.37
N ALA A 190 -0.48 -3.16 7.41
CA ALA A 190 -0.14 -3.20 5.98
C ALA A 190 0.91 -2.16 5.54
N GLU A 191 1.20 -1.15 6.37
CA GLU A 191 2.26 -0.15 6.11
C GLU A 191 3.66 -0.72 6.39
N GLY A 192 3.76 -1.79 7.18
CA GLY A 192 5.02 -2.37 7.62
C GLY A 192 5.76 -1.52 8.66
N ILE A 193 7.03 -1.87 8.89
CA ILE A 193 7.93 -1.26 9.87
C ILE A 193 9.08 -0.59 9.12
N ALA A 194 9.17 0.74 9.24
CA ALA A 194 10.18 1.54 8.54
C ALA A 194 11.57 1.55 9.21
N ASP A 195 11.78 0.74 10.26
CA ASP A 195 13.04 0.67 11.00
C ASP A 195 14.19 0.13 10.12
N GLN A 196 15.34 0.81 10.21
CA GLN A 196 16.56 0.46 9.50
C GLN A 196 17.14 -0.88 9.97
N LYS A 197 16.93 -1.25 11.24
CA LYS A 197 17.36 -2.54 11.81
C LYS A 197 16.82 -3.74 11.03
N TYR A 198 15.63 -3.60 10.42
CA TYR A 198 14.97 -4.68 9.70
C TYR A 198 15.13 -4.59 8.18
N GLN A 199 16.01 -3.73 7.66
CA GLN A 199 16.23 -3.58 6.22
C GLN A 199 16.71 -4.86 5.53
N SER A 200 17.54 -5.66 6.21
CA SER A 200 18.04 -6.94 5.68
C SER A 200 16.92 -7.97 5.45
N ARG A 201 15.75 -7.77 6.06
CA ARG A 201 14.57 -8.62 5.90
C ARG A 201 13.73 -8.24 4.68
N ARG A 202 13.99 -7.12 4.02
CA ARG A 202 13.14 -6.64 2.92
C ARG A 202 13.41 -7.43 1.64
N LEU A 203 12.34 -7.76 0.91
CA LEU A 203 12.46 -8.21 -0.49
C LEU A 203 12.82 -7.01 -1.39
N PHE A 204 12.27 -5.85 -1.06
CA PHE A 204 12.42 -4.60 -1.80
C PHE A 204 12.81 -3.49 -0.83
N ALA A 205 14.02 -2.95 -0.99
CA ALA A 205 14.65 -2.05 -0.03
C ALA A 205 13.87 -0.74 0.18
N GLU A 206 13.19 -0.28 -0.87
CA GLU A 206 12.42 0.96 -0.92
C GLU A 206 11.12 0.91 -0.10
N PHE A 207 10.64 -0.28 0.27
CA PHE A 207 9.42 -0.46 1.06
C PHE A 207 9.75 -0.88 2.50
N PRO A 208 8.91 -0.52 3.50
CA PRO A 208 9.09 -0.98 4.88
C PRO A 208 9.02 -2.50 5.02
N THR A 209 9.65 -3.05 6.06
CA THR A 209 9.63 -4.49 6.34
C THR A 209 8.23 -4.91 6.77
N GLY A 210 7.67 -5.96 6.17
CA GLY A 210 6.30 -6.40 6.44
C GLY A 210 5.19 -5.59 5.74
N ALA A 211 5.55 -4.59 4.93
CA ALA A 211 4.57 -3.84 4.15
C ALA A 211 3.83 -4.77 3.17
N LEU A 212 2.53 -4.54 2.99
CA LEU A 212 1.73 -5.23 1.98
C LEU A 212 1.98 -4.60 0.61
N LEU A 213 2.53 -5.39 -0.30
CA LEU A 213 2.84 -5.00 -1.67
C LEU A 213 1.88 -5.66 -2.65
N MET A 214 1.73 -5.03 -3.80
CA MET A 214 0.96 -5.56 -4.93
C MET A 214 1.67 -5.30 -6.25
N ARG A 215 1.31 -6.11 -7.26
CA ARG A 215 1.61 -5.89 -8.68
C ARG A 215 0.55 -6.59 -9.52
N THR A 216 0.52 -6.32 -10.82
CA THR A 216 -0.28 -7.09 -11.77
C THR A 216 0.58 -8.20 -12.35
N ARG A 217 0.06 -9.42 -12.34
CA ARG A 217 0.58 -10.53 -13.15
C ARG A 217 -0.18 -10.55 -14.46
N TYR A 218 0.54 -10.46 -15.58
CA TYR A 218 -0.02 -10.55 -16.92
C TYR A 218 -0.22 -12.01 -17.32
N ALA A 219 -1.09 -12.25 -18.31
CA ALA A 219 -1.34 -13.60 -18.82
C ALA A 219 -0.07 -14.27 -19.34
N ASP A 220 0.82 -13.50 -19.97
CA ASP A 220 2.12 -13.97 -20.50
C ASP A 220 3.18 -14.24 -19.41
N GLY A 221 2.81 -14.14 -18.12
CA GLY A 221 3.69 -14.38 -16.99
C GLY A 221 4.59 -13.20 -16.61
N LYS A 222 4.56 -12.08 -17.35
CA LYS A 222 5.26 -10.86 -16.94
C LYS A 222 4.58 -10.22 -15.73
N TYR A 223 5.23 -9.20 -15.16
CA TYR A 223 4.73 -8.46 -14.00
C TYR A 223 4.81 -6.95 -14.20
N SER A 224 3.85 -6.22 -13.65
CA SER A 224 3.90 -4.76 -13.58
C SER A 224 4.81 -4.27 -12.46
N LYS A 225 4.97 -2.94 -12.35
CA LYS A 225 5.75 -2.33 -11.28
C LYS A 225 5.10 -2.58 -9.91
N ILE A 226 5.93 -2.88 -8.93
CA ILE A 226 5.50 -3.11 -7.55
C ILE A 226 5.03 -1.79 -6.93
N SER A 227 3.92 -1.87 -6.20
CA SER A 227 3.32 -0.77 -5.47
C SER A 227 2.96 -1.21 -4.04
N ALA A 228 3.07 -0.30 -3.08
CA ALA A 228 2.54 -0.54 -1.73
C ALA A 228 1.02 -0.37 -1.74
N VAL A 229 0.29 -1.29 -1.10
CA VAL A 229 -1.18 -1.22 -0.99
C VAL A 229 -1.61 -0.09 -0.04
N ALA A 230 -0.84 0.10 1.03
CA ALA A 230 -1.11 1.09 2.06
C ALA A 230 0.10 2.02 2.24
N THR A 231 -0.02 3.26 1.77
CA THR A 231 1.01 4.29 2.00
C THR A 231 0.67 5.18 3.19
N LYS A 232 -0.62 5.35 3.52
CA LYS A 232 -1.12 6.06 4.72
C LYS A 232 -2.53 5.57 5.09
N LYS A 233 -2.72 5.01 6.30
CA LYS A 233 -3.99 4.57 6.90
C LYS A 233 -4.66 3.35 6.25
N ALA A 234 -3.86 2.35 5.83
CA ALA A 234 -4.36 1.05 5.37
C ALA A 234 -5.24 1.07 4.09
N SER A 235 -5.32 2.20 3.40
CA SER A 235 -5.98 2.32 2.09
C SER A 235 -5.11 3.03 1.06
N GLY A 236 -5.35 2.72 -0.21
CA GLY A 236 -4.66 3.30 -1.35
C GLY A 236 -5.59 3.45 -2.54
N VAL A 237 -5.39 4.51 -3.33
CA VAL A 237 -5.99 4.66 -4.65
C VAL A 237 -4.94 4.30 -5.67
N TRP A 238 -5.30 3.43 -6.61
CA TRP A 238 -4.39 2.96 -7.64
C TRP A 238 -5.04 3.08 -9.01
N GLN A 239 -4.22 3.32 -10.03
CA GLN A 239 -4.65 3.37 -11.42
C GLN A 239 -3.67 2.60 -12.28
N ASN A 240 -4.21 1.78 -13.16
CA ASN A 240 -3.42 0.91 -14.03
C ASN A 240 -2.84 1.71 -15.18
N ALA A 241 -1.71 1.23 -15.72
CA ALA A 241 -1.29 1.69 -17.03
C ALA A 241 -2.39 1.37 -18.08
N PRO A 242 -2.51 2.14 -19.18
CA PRO A 242 -3.55 1.93 -20.20
C PRO A 242 -3.55 0.54 -20.85
N ASP A 243 -2.40 -0.13 -20.86
CA ASP A 243 -2.15 -1.46 -21.43
C ASP A 243 -2.12 -2.58 -20.38
N GLU A 244 -2.28 -2.24 -19.09
CA GLU A 244 -2.13 -3.20 -18.00
C GLU A 244 -3.40 -4.05 -17.82
N ARG A 245 -3.33 -5.33 -18.19
CA ARG A 245 -4.43 -6.31 -18.07
C ARG A 245 -3.97 -7.61 -17.45
N GLY A 246 -4.57 -8.03 -16.35
CA GLY A 246 -4.15 -9.24 -15.66
C GLY A 246 -4.84 -9.45 -14.33
N LYS A 247 -4.17 -10.17 -13.42
CA LYS A 247 -4.65 -10.43 -12.07
C LYS A 247 -3.74 -9.77 -11.05
N LEU A 248 -4.31 -9.25 -9.97
CA LEU A 248 -3.50 -8.74 -8.87
C LEU A 248 -2.79 -9.88 -8.14
N GLU A 249 -1.53 -9.64 -7.80
CA GLU A 249 -0.71 -10.50 -6.98
C GLU A 249 -0.23 -9.70 -5.77
N PHE A 250 -0.23 -10.31 -4.59
CA PHE A 250 0.12 -9.64 -3.34
C PHE A 250 1.26 -10.36 -2.64
N CYS A 251 2.08 -9.63 -1.89
CA CYS A 251 3.05 -10.24 -1.00
C CYS A 251 3.30 -9.37 0.24
N ILE A 252 3.88 -9.98 1.28
CA ILE A 252 4.46 -9.25 2.40
C ILE A 252 5.92 -8.94 2.06
N ASN A 253 6.38 -7.71 2.30
CA ASN A 253 7.78 -7.33 2.08
C ASN A 253 8.71 -7.93 3.15
N ASP A 254 8.92 -9.24 3.09
CA ASP A 254 9.76 -10.00 4.01
C ASP A 254 10.41 -11.19 3.28
N ASN A 255 11.74 -11.27 3.31
CA ASN A 255 12.52 -12.34 2.68
C ASN A 255 12.68 -13.59 3.56
N ALA A 256 12.16 -13.56 4.80
CA ALA A 256 12.11 -14.70 5.70
C ALA A 256 10.66 -14.94 6.17
N SER A 257 9.76 -15.20 5.22
CA SER A 257 8.33 -15.39 5.48
C SER A 257 8.01 -16.63 6.33
N ALA A 258 8.90 -17.63 6.34
CA ALA A 258 8.67 -18.90 7.02
C ALA A 258 8.46 -18.71 8.54
N GLY A 259 7.24 -19.00 9.00
CA GLY A 259 6.84 -18.88 10.40
C GLY A 259 6.28 -17.51 10.79
N ASN A 260 6.08 -16.60 9.84
CA ASN A 260 5.23 -15.43 10.05
C ASN A 260 3.78 -15.87 10.31
N GLY A 261 3.04 -15.07 11.06
CA GLY A 261 1.65 -15.34 11.46
C GLY A 261 0.67 -14.30 10.94
N GLY A 262 -0.61 -14.65 10.93
CA GLY A 262 -1.69 -13.74 10.55
C GLY A 262 -1.86 -13.54 9.04
N GLU A 263 -2.80 -12.66 8.69
CA GLU A 263 -3.14 -12.35 7.31
C GLU A 263 -3.73 -10.94 7.20
N PHE A 264 -3.66 -10.38 5.99
CA PHE A 264 -4.44 -9.21 5.62
C PHE A 264 -5.65 -9.64 4.78
N VAL A 265 -6.79 -9.00 5.02
CA VAL A 265 -7.98 -9.07 4.16
C VAL A 265 -7.97 -7.83 3.28
N VAL A 266 -7.77 -8.01 1.99
CA VAL A 266 -7.71 -6.94 0.99
C VAL A 266 -9.05 -6.85 0.27
N SER A 267 -9.73 -5.72 0.44
CA SER A 267 -10.94 -5.38 -0.30
C SER A 267 -10.60 -4.43 -1.43
N LEU A 268 -11.07 -4.75 -2.64
CA LEU A 268 -10.91 -3.95 -3.84
C LEU A 268 -12.28 -3.44 -4.31
N VAL A 269 -12.33 -2.17 -4.71
CA VAL A 269 -13.48 -1.55 -5.39
C VAL A 269 -12.97 -0.79 -6.61
N ALA A 270 -13.43 -1.17 -7.80
CA ALA A 270 -13.15 -0.44 -9.04
C ALA A 270 -14.19 0.68 -9.25
N PHE A 271 -13.78 1.76 -9.89
CA PHE A 271 -14.68 2.81 -10.37
C PHE A 271 -14.91 2.63 -11.86
N GLU A 272 -16.16 2.67 -12.30
CA GLU A 272 -16.46 2.76 -13.74
C GLU A 272 -15.94 4.10 -14.27
N LYS A 273 -15.36 4.05 -15.48
CA LYS A 273 -14.92 5.25 -16.21
C LYS A 273 -16.10 6.13 -16.61
#